data_AF-A0A7W1EE20-F1
#
_entry.id   AF-A0A7W1EE20-F1
#
_cell.length_a   1.000
_cell.length_b   1.000
_cell.length_c   1.000
_cell.angle_alpha   90.00
_cell.angle_beta   90.00
_cell.angle_gamma   90.00
#
_symmetry.space_group_name_H-M   'P 1'
#
loop_
_entity.id
_entity.type
_entity.pdbx_description
1 polymer ?
#
loop_
_entity_poly.entity_id
_entity_poly.type
_entity_poly.pdbx_seq_one_letter_code
_entity_poly.pdbx_strand_id
1 'polypeptide(L)' 'MAQNPVTTVDLEKYSGKWFVIAMIPTELNQRWDYMTETYTMKSNGNVDIYTEYVKENKPGSAKKPKEKHIHSKG' A
#
# COMPACT_ATOMS: atom_id res chain seq x y z
N MET A 1 17.66 -8.87 15.07
CA MET A 1 17.47 -7.42 15.34
C MET A 1 16.18 -7.27 16.12
N ALA A 2 16.18 -6.49 17.21
CA ALA A 2 14.95 -6.21 17.95
C ALA A 2 14.11 -5.17 17.20
N GLN A 3 12.79 -5.38 17.10
CA GLN A 3 11.87 -4.38 16.57
C GLN A 3 11.52 -3.37 17.67
N ASN A 4 11.68 -2.08 17.37
CA ASN A 4 11.26 -0.99 18.25
C ASN A 4 10.14 -0.22 17.54
N PRO A 5 8.85 -0.52 17.81
CA PRO A 5 7.74 0.16 17.17
C PRO A 5 7.64 1.62 17.60
N VAL A 6 7.02 2.44 16.76
CA VAL A 6 6.69 3.83 17.11
C VAL A 6 5.65 3.82 18.25
N THR A 7 5.94 4.52 19.35
CA THR A 7 5.12 4.47 20.58
C THR A 7 3.83 5.28 20.50
N THR A 8 3.78 6.29 19.64
CA THR A 8 2.62 7.17 19.47
C THR A 8 2.55 7.62 18.03
N VAL A 9 1.37 7.49 17.41
CA VAL A 9 1.12 7.89 16.03
C VAL A 9 -0.13 8.74 15.96
N ASP A 10 -0.05 9.85 15.24
CA ASP A 10 -1.19 10.68 14.88
C ASP A 10 -1.78 10.15 13.57
N LEU A 11 -2.88 9.41 13.69
CA LEU A 11 -3.50 8.69 12.56
C LEU A 11 -4.13 9.63 11.53
N GLU A 12 -4.55 10.83 11.95
CA GLU A 12 -5.08 11.83 11.03
C GLU A 12 -3.96 12.38 10.14
N LYS A 13 -2.80 12.69 10.74
CA LYS A 13 -1.61 13.13 9.98
C LYS A 13 -0.98 12.02 9.13
N TYR A 14 -1.13 10.76 9.54
CA TYR A 14 -0.64 9.61 8.79
C TYR A 14 -1.52 9.29 7.57
N SER A 15 -2.79 9.70 7.59
CA SER A 15 -3.72 9.51 6.49
C SER A 15 -3.26 10.20 5.20
N GLY A 16 -3.74 9.70 4.07
CA GLY A 16 -3.36 10.20 2.75
C GLY A 16 -2.50 9.23 1.96
N LYS A 17 -1.90 9.72 0.87
CA LYS A 17 -1.25 8.91 -0.17
C LYS A 17 0.26 8.86 0.01
N TRP A 18 0.80 7.65 0.02
CA TRP A 18 2.22 7.36 0.19
C TRP A 18 2.78 6.63 -1.03
N PHE A 19 4.00 6.97 -1.43
CA PHE A 19 4.76 6.21 -2.43
C PHE A 19 5.48 5.05 -1.76
N VAL A 20 5.36 3.85 -2.32
CA VAL A 20 6.07 2.68 -1.80
C VAL A 20 7.43 2.58 -2.47
N ILE A 21 8.47 2.93 -1.70
CA ILE A 21 9.86 2.99 -2.18
C ILE A 21 10.49 1.60 -2.26
N ALA A 22 10.15 0.72 -1.31
CA ALA A 22 10.65 -0.64 -1.25
C ALA A 22 9.63 -1.55 -0.56
N MET A 23 9.63 -2.83 -0.94
CA MET A 23 8.82 -3.85 -0.29
C MET A 23 9.49 -5.22 -0.38
N ILE A 24 9.13 -6.11 0.53
CA ILE A 24 9.50 -7.51 0.42
C ILE A 24 8.57 -8.15 -0.63
N PRO A 25 9.11 -8.69 -1.74
CA PRO A 25 8.30 -9.28 -2.79
C PRO A 25 7.59 -10.53 -2.27
N THR A 26 6.30 -10.60 -2.52
CA THR A 26 5.44 -11.76 -2.32
C THR A 26 4.85 -12.18 -3.66
N GLU A 27 4.35 -13.42 -3.77
CA GLU A 27 3.73 -13.91 -5.00
C GLU A 27 2.63 -12.98 -5.55
N LEU A 28 1.98 -12.22 -4.67
CA LEU A 28 0.92 -11.27 -5.03
C LEU A 28 1.44 -10.05 -5.80
N ASN A 29 2.64 -9.55 -5.46
CA ASN A 29 3.13 -8.22 -5.83
C ASN A 29 4.46 -8.22 -6.61
N GLN A 30 5.01 -9.38 -6.96
CA GLN A 30 6.29 -9.56 -7.70
C GLN A 30 6.46 -8.80 -9.03
N ARG A 31 5.41 -8.13 -9.55
CA ARG A 31 5.43 -7.41 -10.85
C ARG A 31 4.69 -6.08 -10.81
N TRP A 32 4.62 -5.47 -9.63
CA TRP A 32 3.95 -4.19 -9.44
C TRP A 32 5.01 -3.11 -9.41
N ASP A 33 4.80 -2.06 -10.19
CA ASP A 33 5.69 -0.92 -10.32
C ASP A 33 4.91 0.37 -10.02
N TYR A 34 5.60 1.45 -9.66
CA TYR A 34 5.00 2.74 -9.29
C TYR A 34 3.85 2.61 -8.27
N MET A 35 4.11 1.88 -7.18
CA MET A 35 3.08 1.56 -6.20
C MET A 35 2.83 2.72 -5.22
N THR A 36 1.56 2.96 -4.91
CA THR A 36 1.14 3.90 -3.87
C THR A 36 0.09 3.30 -2.96
N GLU A 37 0.09 3.68 -1.69
CA GLU A 37 -0.91 3.28 -0.69
C GLU A 37 -1.59 4.52 -0.12
N THR A 38 -2.93 4.52 -0.12
CA THR A 38 -3.74 5.58 0.47
C THR A 38 -4.40 5.06 1.74
N TYR A 39 -4.08 5.70 2.87
CA TYR A 39 -4.57 5.33 4.19
C TYR A 39 -5.76 6.20 4.56
N THR A 40 -6.89 5.58 4.89
CA THR A 40 -8.13 6.27 5.27
C THR A 40 -8.60 5.83 6.64
N MET A 41 -8.76 6.78 7.56
CA MET A 41 -9.23 6.55 8.91
C MET A 41 -10.74 6.43 8.95
N LYS A 42 -11.25 5.32 9.52
CA LYS A 42 -12.68 5.15 9.78
C LYS A 42 -13.06 5.65 11.16
N SER A 43 -14.30 6.08 11.29
CA SER A 43 -14.91 6.48 12.57
C SER A 43 -14.92 5.37 13.62
N ASN A 44 -14.80 4.10 13.20
CA ASN A 44 -14.73 2.94 14.10
C ASN A 44 -13.30 2.54 14.50
N GLY A 45 -12.30 3.38 14.21
CA GLY A 45 -10.89 3.14 14.55
C GLY A 45 -10.12 2.22 13.60
N ASN A 46 -10.77 1.67 12.57
CA ASN A 46 -10.06 0.89 11.54
C ASN A 46 -9.40 1.78 10.47
N VAL A 47 -8.43 1.21 9.76
CA VAL A 47 -7.72 1.86 8.65
C VAL A 47 -8.00 1.09 7.36
N ASP A 48 -8.61 1.75 6.38
CA ASP A 48 -8.66 1.22 5.02
C ASP A 48 -7.38 1.57 4.28
N ILE A 49 -6.85 0.59 3.52
CA ILE A 49 -5.63 0.76 2.73
C ILE A 49 -5.98 0.51 1.26
N TYR A 50 -5.74 1.51 0.46
CA TYR A 50 -6.04 1.48 -0.95
C TYR A 50 -4.75 1.51 -1.77
N THR A 51 -4.46 0.43 -2.51
CA THR A 51 -3.20 0.25 -3.23
C THR A 51 -3.38 0.42 -4.74
N GLU A 52 -2.64 1.37 -5.31
CA GLU A 52 -2.52 1.57 -6.76
C GLU A 52 -1.15 1.12 -7.22
N TYR A 53 -1.08 0.48 -8.38
CA TYR A 53 0.19 0.06 -8.97
C TYR A 53 0.05 -0.07 -10.49
N VAL A 54 1.18 -0.01 -11.17
CA VAL A 54 1.27 -0.38 -12.58
C VAL A 54 1.66 -1.85 -12.65
N LYS A 55 0.82 -2.68 -13.28
CA LYS A 55 1.17 -4.08 -13.51
C LYS A 55 1.92 -4.20 -14.82
N GLU A 56 3.14 -4.73 -14.77
CA GLU A 56 3.80 -5.19 -15.98
C GLU A 56 3.14 -6.51 -16.40
N ASN A 57 2.38 -6.47 -17.49
CA ASN A 57 1.94 -7.68 -18.16
C ASN A 57 3.13 -8.21 -19.00
N LYS A 58 3.11 -9.49 -19.40
CA LYS A 58 4.17 -10.19 -20.17
C LYS A 58 4.97 -9.29 -21.13
N PRO A 59 6.28 -9.54 -21.34
CA PRO A 59 7.12 -8.71 -22.23
C PRO A 59 6.41 -8.50 -23.57
N GLY A 60 6.15 -7.22 -23.92
CA GLY A 60 5.41 -6.82 -25.12
C GLY A 60 3.95 -6.37 -24.91
N SER A 61 3.43 -6.35 -23.67
CA SER A 61 2.07 -5.87 -23.39
C SER A 61 2.04 -4.55 -22.61
N ALA A 62 1.08 -3.69 -22.94
CA ALA A 62 1.00 -2.32 -22.42
C ALA A 62 0.93 -2.27 -20.87
N LYS A 63 1.72 -1.37 -20.28
CA LYS A 63 1.63 -0.98 -18.87
C LYS A 63 0.25 -0.35 -18.64
N LYS A 64 -0.59 -0.98 -17.82
CA LYS A 64 -1.89 -0.41 -17.41
C LYS A 64 -1.90 -0.20 -15.90
N PRO A 65 -2.33 0.97 -15.41
CA PRO A 65 -2.63 1.17 -13.99
C PRO A 65 -3.65 0.12 -13.55
N LYS A 66 -3.41 -0.48 -12.39
CA LYS A 66 -4.33 -1.39 -11.72
C LYS A 66 -4.50 -0.94 -10.27
N GLU A 67 -5.69 -1.19 -9.79
CA GLU A 67 -6.17 -0.79 -8.49
C GLU A 67 -6.50 -2.05 -7.68
N LYS A 68 -6.13 -2.06 -6.40
CA LYS A 68 -6.53 -3.09 -5.45
C LYS A 68 -6.85 -2.44 -4.11
N HIS A 69 -8.05 -2.69 -3.62
CA HIS A 69 -8.46 -2.29 -2.27
C HIS A 69 -8.13 -3.42 -1.28
N ILE A 70 -7.40 -3.10 -0.21
CA ILE A 70 -7.05 -4.03 0.85
C ILE A 70 -7.66 -3.51 2.14
N HIS A 71 -8.67 -4.21 2.65
CA HIS A 71 -9.25 -3.88 3.95
C HIS A 71 -8.40 -4.52 5.06
N SER A 72 -7.73 -3.69 5.86
CA SER A 72 -7.01 -4.12 7.06
C SER A 72 -7.87 -3.85 8.30
N LYS A 73 -7.97 -4.82 9.19
CA LYS A 73 -8.60 -4.65 10.50
C LYS A 73 -7.50 -4.46 11.53
N GLY A 74 -7.61 -3.38 12.31
CA GLY A 74 -6.70 -3.09 13.43
C GLY A 74 -6.87 -4.06 14.57
#